data_AF-A0A0P1FSI3-F1
#
_entry.id   AF-A0A0P1FSI3-F1
#
_cell.length_a   1.000
_cell.length_b   1.000
_cell.length_c   1.000
_cell.angle_alpha   90.00
_cell.angle_beta   90.00
_cell.angle_gamma   90.00
#
_symmetry.space_group_name_H-M   'P 1'
#
loop_
_entity.id
_entity.type
_entity.pdbx_description
1 polymer ?
#
loop_
_entity_poly.entity_id
_entity_poly.type
_entity_poly.pdbx_seq_one_letter_code
_entity_poly.pdbx_strand_id
1 'polypeptide(L)'
;MAGEWQDMAGNGFVARSTGALVSFAIFFMGATVAQAAVTCPQPLTADIPQRASRAPSGSEVMSQLQKVSGTKRDHEVLGQVLAGNIPSFLRQLKPVEITGTRKNGEEVRVTLCVMPEYLAVGDDRDFVRVPMGLAAAAQIANETGFLLPTTKMVDAIYHQARVHLAPRPMKPTSQMESTAYLLEHNHTLDTQRAQESRDMAQLTAGQKKDIVLTNRLRQKPGRVAIYGWHRPNGKPIQPLSTVHGAAYADYSHGVRLISRTAFVNGKAEDLTKLIQDRELSYIVSSEGPISDPQNLLARQY
;
A
#
# COMPACT_ATOMS: atom_id res chain seq x y z
N MET A 1 -18.39 -76.86 -34.79
CA MET A 1 -18.90 -76.76 -36.17
C MET A 1 -20.27 -76.13 -36.06
N ALA A 2 -20.37 -74.81 -36.16
CA ALA A 2 -20.65 -74.09 -37.41
C ALA A 2 -22.05 -74.42 -37.96
N GLY A 3 -22.90 -73.40 -38.10
CA GLY A 3 -24.02 -73.40 -39.03
C GLY A 3 -25.39 -73.09 -38.42
N GLU A 4 -25.88 -71.88 -38.71
CA GLU A 4 -27.25 -71.37 -38.60
C GLU A 4 -28.35 -72.30 -39.15
N TRP A 5 -29.60 -72.18 -38.67
CA TRP A 5 -30.72 -71.49 -39.35
C TRP A 5 -32.09 -71.76 -38.66
N GLN A 6 -33.03 -70.81 -38.86
CA GLN A 6 -34.48 -70.80 -38.57
C GLN A 6 -34.86 -70.21 -37.18
N ASP A 7 -35.81 -69.26 -37.04
CA ASP A 7 -37.08 -69.16 -37.75
C ASP A 7 -37.74 -67.75 -37.77
N MET A 8 -38.83 -67.73 -38.52
CA MET A 8 -39.70 -66.70 -39.10
C MET A 8 -40.43 -65.64 -38.22
N ALA A 9 -41.11 -64.74 -38.97
CA ALA A 9 -42.28 -63.87 -38.67
C ALA A 9 -41.94 -62.42 -38.27
N GLY A 10 -42.65 -61.36 -38.68
CA GLY A 10 -43.90 -61.20 -39.40
C GLY A 10 -44.25 -59.69 -39.40
N ASN A 11 -45.05 -59.25 -40.38
CA ASN A 11 -45.46 -57.87 -40.64
C ASN A 11 -46.02 -57.08 -39.44
N GLY A 12 -45.80 -55.76 -39.44
CA GLY A 12 -46.57 -54.83 -38.60
C GLY A 12 -46.12 -53.37 -38.72
N PHE A 13 -46.65 -52.64 -39.70
CA PHE A 13 -46.48 -51.19 -39.83
C PHE A 13 -47.35 -50.48 -38.78
N VAL A 14 -46.73 -49.75 -37.85
CA VAL A 14 -47.42 -48.84 -36.91
C VAL A 14 -46.73 -47.49 -36.96
N ALA A 15 -47.41 -46.51 -37.54
CA ALA A 15 -47.00 -45.10 -37.49
C ALA A 15 -47.13 -44.59 -36.05
N ARG A 16 -46.01 -44.19 -35.44
CA ARG A 16 -45.99 -43.44 -34.17
C ARG A 16 -45.56 -42.01 -34.45
N SER A 17 -46.48 -41.08 -34.25
CA SER A 17 -46.21 -39.64 -34.17
C SER A 17 -45.39 -39.34 -32.91
N THR A 18 -44.13 -38.96 -33.08
CA THR A 18 -43.29 -38.43 -32.00
C THR A 18 -43.58 -36.94 -31.81
N GLY A 19 -44.41 -36.61 -30.83
CA GLY A 19 -44.51 -35.25 -30.31
C GLY A 19 -43.23 -34.90 -29.54
N ALA A 20 -42.41 -34.02 -30.09
CA ALA A 20 -41.24 -33.49 -29.40
C ALA A 20 -41.68 -32.46 -28.35
N LEU A 21 -41.59 -32.81 -27.07
CA LEU A 21 -41.70 -31.86 -25.96
C LEU A 21 -40.43 -31.00 -25.92
N VAL A 22 -40.53 -29.77 -26.43
CA VAL A 22 -39.48 -28.76 -26.30
C VAL A 22 -39.51 -28.23 -24.87
N SER A 23 -38.60 -28.73 -24.02
CA SER A 23 -38.34 -28.14 -22.71
C SER A 23 -37.59 -26.83 -22.89
N PHE A 24 -38.27 -25.71 -22.67
CA PHE A 24 -37.63 -24.40 -22.57
C PHE A 24 -36.89 -24.33 -21.22
N ALA A 25 -35.59 -24.65 -21.24
CA ALA A 25 -34.70 -24.31 -20.12
C ALA A 25 -34.49 -22.79 -20.13
N ILE A 26 -35.12 -22.09 -19.18
CA ILE A 26 -34.86 -20.67 -18.94
C ILE A 26 -33.48 -20.59 -18.26
N PHE A 27 -32.44 -20.35 -19.06
CA PHE A 27 -31.13 -19.96 -18.54
C PHE A 27 -31.26 -18.53 -18.00
N PHE A 28 -31.32 -18.39 -16.67
CA PHE A 28 -31.01 -17.13 -16.02
C PHE A 28 -29.52 -16.82 -16.26
N MET A 29 -29.22 -16.09 -17.33
CA MET A 29 -27.95 -15.39 -17.46
C MET A 29 -27.93 -14.31 -16.37
N GLY A 30 -27.40 -14.66 -15.20
CA GLY A 30 -26.99 -13.65 -14.23
C GLY A 30 -25.95 -12.77 -14.89
N ALA A 31 -26.31 -11.52 -15.18
CA ALA A 31 -25.37 -10.53 -15.65
C ALA A 31 -24.35 -10.31 -14.52
N THR A 32 -23.18 -10.94 -14.64
CA THR A 32 -22.03 -10.55 -13.83
C THR A 32 -21.63 -9.16 -14.31
N VAL A 33 -22.01 -8.14 -13.55
CA VAL A 33 -21.49 -6.79 -13.75
C VAL A 33 -19.99 -6.88 -13.50
N ALA A 34 -19.21 -6.99 -14.57
CA ALA A 34 -17.77 -6.88 -14.51
C ALA A 34 -17.45 -5.48 -14.01
N GLN A 35 -17.20 -5.34 -12.71
CA GLN A 35 -16.86 -4.06 -12.12
C GLN A 35 -15.48 -3.66 -12.64
N ALA A 36 -15.41 -2.53 -13.35
CA ALA A 36 -14.18 -2.02 -13.93
C ALA A 36 -13.08 -1.96 -12.85
N ALA A 37 -11.87 -2.38 -13.19
CA ALA A 37 -10.72 -2.26 -12.31
C ALA A 37 -10.58 -0.78 -11.90
N VAL A 38 -10.70 -0.50 -10.60
CA VAL A 38 -10.63 0.87 -10.10
C VAL A 38 -9.18 1.32 -10.20
N THR A 39 -8.90 2.17 -11.18
CA THR A 39 -7.65 2.92 -11.27
C THR A 39 -7.63 4.02 -10.21
N CYS A 40 -6.45 4.43 -9.75
CA CYS A 40 -6.32 5.67 -8.96
C CYS A 40 -6.40 6.88 -9.91
N PRO A 41 -7.55 7.58 -9.98
CA PRO A 41 -7.71 8.67 -10.94
C PRO A 41 -6.82 9.85 -10.57
N GLN A 42 -6.54 10.72 -11.53
CA GLN A 42 -5.97 12.03 -11.23
C GLN A 42 -7.11 13.01 -10.86
N PRO A 43 -6.87 14.02 -9.99
CA PRO A 43 -5.58 14.41 -9.46
C PRO A 43 -5.42 14.14 -7.95
N LEU A 44 -5.28 12.86 -7.54
CA LEU A 44 -5.06 12.48 -6.14
C LEU A 44 -3.72 12.95 -5.53
N THR A 45 -2.88 13.63 -6.32
CA THR A 45 -1.60 14.22 -5.90
C THR A 45 -1.55 15.73 -6.15
N ALA A 46 -2.69 16.37 -6.40
CA ALA A 46 -2.79 17.82 -6.68
C ALA A 46 -2.19 18.68 -5.57
N ASP A 47 -2.33 18.25 -4.32
CA ASP A 47 -1.87 18.98 -3.14
C ASP A 47 -0.34 18.87 -2.94
N ILE A 48 0.35 18.03 -3.71
CA ILE A 48 1.82 17.99 -3.73
C ILE A 48 2.31 18.99 -4.78
N PRO A 49 3.01 20.08 -4.39
CA PRO A 49 3.50 21.07 -5.36
C PRO A 49 4.36 20.46 -6.45
N GLN A 50 4.39 21.07 -7.63
CA GLN A 50 5.30 20.65 -8.69
C GLN A 50 6.76 20.88 -8.28
N ARG A 51 7.63 19.95 -8.63
CA ARG A 51 9.06 20.06 -8.36
C ARG A 51 9.62 21.28 -9.08
N ALA A 52 10.27 22.19 -8.35
CA ALA A 52 10.96 23.32 -8.94
C ALA A 52 12.11 22.84 -9.85
N SER A 53 12.33 23.50 -10.99
CA SER A 53 13.38 23.11 -11.95
C SER A 53 14.80 23.17 -11.38
N ARG A 54 15.03 24.04 -10.38
CA ARG A 54 16.31 24.18 -9.66
C ARG A 54 16.33 23.45 -8.32
N ALA A 55 15.35 22.59 -8.02
CA ALA A 55 15.39 21.81 -6.80
C ALA A 55 16.60 20.86 -6.81
N PRO A 56 17.30 20.69 -5.68
CA PRO A 56 18.48 19.84 -5.60
C PRO A 56 18.13 18.36 -5.78
N SER A 57 19.10 17.57 -6.27
CA SER A 57 18.98 16.12 -6.33
C SER A 57 18.99 15.47 -4.94
N GLY A 58 18.65 14.19 -4.84
CA GLY A 58 18.67 13.46 -3.57
C GLY A 58 20.05 13.46 -2.93
N SER A 59 21.09 13.15 -3.71
CA SER A 59 22.48 13.16 -3.24
C SER A 59 22.96 14.55 -2.81
N GLU A 60 22.55 15.62 -3.52
CA GLU A 60 22.86 17.01 -3.14
C GLU A 60 22.23 17.39 -1.80
N VAL A 61 20.95 17.06 -1.58
CA VAL A 61 20.28 17.27 -0.29
C VAL A 61 21.02 16.49 0.81
N MET A 62 21.32 15.21 0.60
CA MET A 62 22.00 14.40 1.63
C MET A 62 23.43 14.90 1.92
N SER A 63 24.13 15.45 0.93
CA SER A 63 25.45 16.06 1.13
C SER A 63 25.39 17.25 2.09
N GLN A 64 24.37 18.10 1.96
CA GLN A 64 24.13 19.24 2.87
C GLN A 64 23.78 18.78 4.29
N LEU A 65 23.16 17.59 4.43
CA LEU A 65 22.69 17.04 5.69
C LEU A 65 23.67 16.06 6.35
N GLN A 66 24.92 15.94 5.88
CA GLN A 66 25.90 14.99 6.44
C GLN A 66 26.17 15.18 7.94
N LYS A 67 26.10 16.43 8.42
CA LYS A 67 26.36 16.79 9.82
C LYS A 67 25.09 17.15 10.60
N VAL A 68 23.92 16.95 10.00
CA VAL A 68 22.61 17.26 10.59
C VAL A 68 21.89 15.95 10.89
N SER A 69 21.29 15.84 12.08
CA SER A 69 20.62 14.61 12.52
C SER A 69 19.33 14.90 13.29
N GLY A 70 18.55 13.85 13.52
CA GLY A 70 17.29 13.90 14.27
C GLY A 70 16.31 14.92 13.68
N THR A 71 15.58 15.60 14.57
CA THR A 71 14.51 16.53 14.19
C THR A 71 14.97 17.69 13.31
N LYS A 72 16.24 18.12 13.41
CA LYS A 72 16.80 19.15 12.52
C LYS A 72 16.88 18.65 11.08
N ARG A 73 17.31 17.40 10.88
CA ARG A 73 17.33 16.79 9.54
C ARG A 73 15.91 16.59 9.03
N ASP A 74 15.02 16.13 9.89
CA ASP A 74 13.61 15.92 9.54
C ASP A 74 12.95 17.21 9.04
N HIS A 75 13.27 18.35 9.66
CA HIS A 75 12.77 19.67 9.23
C HIS A 75 13.28 20.07 7.84
N GLU A 76 14.56 19.86 7.55
CA GLU A 76 15.11 20.14 6.21
C GLU A 76 14.47 19.24 5.13
N VAL A 77 14.29 17.96 5.44
CA VAL A 77 13.68 16.98 4.52
C VAL A 77 12.19 17.30 4.32
N LEU A 78 11.48 17.65 5.39
CA LEU A 78 10.10 18.12 5.35
C LEU A 78 9.95 19.30 4.38
N GLY A 79 10.83 20.31 4.48
CA GLY A 79 10.81 21.47 3.59
C GLY A 79 11.01 21.09 2.12
N GLN A 80 11.90 20.14 1.82
CA GLN A 80 12.09 19.64 0.45
C GLN A 80 10.84 18.93 -0.09
N VAL A 81 10.24 18.04 0.71
CA VAL A 81 9.04 17.29 0.29
C VAL A 81 7.84 18.21 0.08
N LEU A 82 7.60 19.14 1.01
CA LEU A 82 6.50 20.12 0.91
C LEU A 82 6.72 21.12 -0.23
N ALA A 83 7.97 21.41 -0.62
CA ALA A 83 8.27 22.17 -1.83
C ALA A 83 8.12 21.34 -3.13
N GLY A 84 7.71 20.07 -3.04
CA GLY A 84 7.51 19.20 -4.18
C GLY A 84 8.76 18.53 -4.73
N ASN A 85 9.91 18.60 -4.02
CA ASN A 85 11.17 17.96 -4.41
C ASN A 85 11.14 16.44 -4.15
N ILE A 86 10.22 15.76 -4.82
CA ILE A 86 10.09 14.31 -4.82
C ILE A 86 10.17 13.78 -6.25
N PRO A 87 10.60 12.53 -6.46
CA PRO A 87 10.55 11.88 -7.77
C PRO A 87 9.14 11.88 -8.36
N SER A 88 9.05 12.03 -9.69
CA SER A 88 7.78 12.08 -10.41
C SER A 88 7.03 10.74 -10.32
N PHE A 89 7.76 9.62 -10.27
CA PHE A 89 7.14 8.30 -10.16
C PHE A 89 6.35 8.12 -8.87
N LEU A 90 6.68 8.81 -7.77
CA LEU A 90 5.91 8.74 -6.52
C LEU A 90 4.49 9.29 -6.66
N ARG A 91 4.24 10.13 -7.67
CA ARG A 91 2.91 10.70 -7.96
C ARG A 91 1.99 9.71 -8.71
N GLN A 92 2.54 8.59 -9.18
CA GLN A 92 1.80 7.55 -9.90
C GLN A 92 1.22 6.53 -8.92
N LEU A 93 0.22 6.96 -8.14
CA LEU A 93 -0.39 6.13 -7.10
C LEU A 93 -0.90 4.79 -7.67
N LYS A 94 -0.73 3.73 -6.89
CA LYS A 94 -1.13 2.38 -7.25
C LYS A 94 -2.33 1.92 -6.43
N PRO A 95 -3.33 1.29 -7.08
CA PRO A 95 -4.47 0.74 -6.37
C PRO A 95 -4.04 -0.47 -5.54
N VAL A 96 -4.53 -0.54 -4.31
CA VAL A 96 -4.40 -1.70 -3.41
C VAL A 96 -5.78 -2.01 -2.87
N GLU A 97 -6.29 -3.19 -3.16
CA GLU A 97 -7.65 -3.59 -2.79
C GLU A 97 -7.66 -4.37 -1.48
N ILE A 98 -8.60 -4.05 -0.60
CA ILE A 98 -8.89 -4.82 0.60
C ILE A 98 -10.38 -5.12 0.61
N THR A 99 -10.73 -6.40 0.68
CA THR A 99 -12.12 -6.83 0.80
C THR A 99 -12.48 -7.11 2.26
N GLY A 100 -13.76 -6.96 2.56
CA GLY A 100 -14.34 -7.38 3.82
C GLY A 100 -15.85 -7.51 3.69
N THR A 101 -16.51 -7.80 4.80
CA THR A 101 -17.95 -8.07 4.80
C THR A 101 -18.61 -7.21 5.87
N ARG A 102 -19.73 -6.60 5.51
CA ARG A 102 -20.62 -5.92 6.46
C ARG A 102 -21.32 -6.92 7.37
N LYS A 103 -21.90 -6.43 8.47
CA LYS A 103 -22.70 -7.23 9.41
C LYS A 103 -23.91 -7.87 8.75
N ASN A 104 -24.45 -7.26 7.70
CA ASN A 104 -25.56 -7.79 6.90
C ASN A 104 -25.12 -8.84 5.87
N GLY A 105 -23.83 -9.19 5.80
CA GLY A 105 -23.29 -10.17 4.84
C GLY A 105 -22.88 -9.59 3.48
N GLU A 106 -23.06 -8.29 3.24
CA GLU A 106 -22.67 -7.65 1.99
C GLU A 106 -21.15 -7.55 1.88
N GLU A 107 -20.58 -8.00 0.76
CA GLU A 107 -19.17 -7.82 0.45
C GLU A 107 -18.88 -6.34 0.12
N VAL A 108 -17.81 -5.82 0.70
CA VAL A 108 -17.32 -4.47 0.46
C VAL A 108 -15.87 -4.55 0.01
N ARG A 109 -15.59 -3.91 -1.12
CA ARG A 109 -14.24 -3.71 -1.65
C ARG A 109 -13.79 -2.28 -1.40
N VAL A 110 -12.65 -2.13 -0.73
CA VAL A 110 -12.00 -0.85 -0.53
C VAL A 110 -10.73 -0.81 -1.38
N THR A 111 -10.67 0.09 -2.34
CA THR A 111 -9.45 0.37 -3.12
C THR A 111 -8.75 1.59 -2.53
N LEU A 112 -7.52 1.38 -2.06
CA LEU A 112 -6.62 2.42 -1.55
C LEU A 112 -5.71 2.91 -2.69
N CYS A 113 -5.37 4.19 -2.70
CA CYS A 113 -4.42 4.75 -3.65
C CYS A 113 -3.10 5.08 -2.95
N VAL A 114 -2.09 4.24 -3.19
CA VAL A 114 -0.87 4.19 -2.41
C VAL A 114 0.32 4.71 -3.23
N MET A 115 1.22 5.48 -2.63
CA MET A 115 2.48 5.80 -3.28
C MET A 115 3.26 4.51 -3.60
N PRO A 116 3.84 4.38 -4.81
CA PRO A 116 4.48 3.13 -5.24
C PRO A 116 5.70 2.76 -4.41
N GLU A 117 6.31 3.72 -3.70
CA GLU A 117 7.49 3.55 -2.87
C GLU A 117 7.37 4.43 -1.60
N TYR A 118 8.37 4.39 -0.73
CA TYR A 118 8.49 5.28 0.42
C TYR A 118 8.85 6.70 -0.04
N LEU A 119 8.61 7.68 0.83
CA LEU A 119 9.00 9.06 0.55
C LEU A 119 10.50 9.15 0.30
N ALA A 120 10.82 9.88 -0.77
CA ALA A 120 12.17 10.17 -1.18
C ALA A 120 12.26 11.64 -1.62
N VAL A 121 13.45 12.21 -1.46
CA VAL A 121 13.79 13.56 -1.96
C VAL A 121 14.71 13.45 -3.16
N GLY A 122 14.52 14.33 -4.15
CA GLY A 122 15.28 14.36 -5.39
C GLY A 122 14.41 14.24 -6.63
N ASP A 123 14.98 13.70 -7.71
CA ASP A 123 14.31 13.47 -8.98
C ASP A 123 14.34 11.99 -9.38
N ASP A 124 13.80 11.64 -10.56
CA ASP A 124 13.71 10.25 -11.01
C ASP A 124 15.07 9.57 -11.25
N ARG A 125 16.16 10.35 -11.35
CA ARG A 125 17.52 9.86 -11.63
C ARG A 125 18.38 9.80 -10.38
N ASP A 126 18.20 10.74 -9.47
CA ASP A 126 18.95 10.84 -8.22
C ASP A 126 18.00 11.23 -7.08
N PHE A 127 17.62 10.21 -6.29
CA PHE A 127 16.77 10.35 -5.13
C PHE A 127 17.27 9.50 -3.97
N VAL A 128 16.91 9.91 -2.77
CA VAL A 128 17.21 9.15 -1.54
C VAL A 128 15.92 8.94 -0.76
N ARG A 129 15.64 7.70 -0.36
CA ARG A 129 14.55 7.36 0.55
C ARG A 129 14.90 7.84 1.95
N VAL A 130 14.14 8.79 2.50
CA VAL A 130 14.53 9.44 3.74
C VAL A 130 13.63 9.03 4.90
N PRO A 131 14.17 8.30 5.91
CA PRO A 131 13.45 8.12 7.16
C PRO A 131 13.39 9.45 7.92
N MET A 132 12.29 9.65 8.63
CA MET A 132 12.04 10.83 9.46
C MET A 132 11.17 10.45 10.65
N GLY A 133 11.17 11.28 11.68
CA GLY A 133 10.30 11.13 12.84
C GLY A 133 8.82 11.29 12.50
N LEU A 134 7.96 10.90 13.45
CA LEU A 134 6.52 10.92 13.31
C LEU A 134 5.96 12.32 13.00
N ALA A 135 6.58 13.36 13.58
CA ALA A 135 6.18 14.75 13.38
C ALA A 135 6.18 15.17 11.90
N ALA A 136 7.35 15.02 11.26
CA ALA A 136 7.52 15.36 9.86
C ALA A 136 6.65 14.45 8.96
N ALA A 137 6.60 13.14 9.25
CA ALA A 137 5.80 12.21 8.46
C ALA A 137 4.29 12.55 8.50
N ALA A 138 3.75 12.87 9.67
CA ALA A 138 2.36 13.23 9.85
C ALA A 138 2.04 14.59 9.22
N GLN A 139 2.95 15.57 9.33
CA GLN A 139 2.80 16.87 8.69
C GLN A 139 2.77 16.76 7.17
N ILE A 140 3.70 16.02 6.56
CA ILE A 140 3.69 15.76 5.11
C ILE A 140 2.37 15.13 4.70
N ALA A 141 1.94 14.07 5.40
CA ALA A 141 0.69 13.39 5.08
C ALA A 141 -0.50 14.37 5.12
N ASN A 142 -0.63 15.16 6.18
CA ASN A 142 -1.72 16.10 6.33
C ASN A 142 -1.73 17.20 5.26
N GLU A 143 -0.58 17.83 4.99
CA GLU A 143 -0.48 18.94 4.05
C GLU A 143 -0.63 18.50 2.59
N THR A 144 -0.36 17.23 2.29
CA THR A 144 -0.43 16.70 0.92
C THR A 144 -1.71 15.90 0.62
N GLY A 145 -2.64 15.81 1.57
CA GLY A 145 -3.90 15.08 1.39
C GLY A 145 -3.77 13.56 1.51
N PHE A 146 -2.80 13.08 2.28
CA PHE A 146 -2.51 11.66 2.53
C PHE A 146 -2.68 11.28 4.01
N LEU A 147 -2.54 9.98 4.28
CA LEU A 147 -2.50 9.36 5.61
C LEU A 147 -1.32 8.40 5.70
N LEU A 148 -0.88 8.14 6.93
CA LEU A 148 0.00 7.01 7.25
C LEU A 148 -0.82 5.70 7.31
N PRO A 149 -0.25 4.56 6.87
CA PRO A 149 -0.97 3.29 6.78
C PRO A 149 -1.28 2.68 8.15
N THR A 150 -2.30 1.83 8.22
CA THR A 150 -2.43 0.87 9.34
C THR A 150 -1.60 -0.38 9.05
N THR A 151 -1.39 -1.26 10.03
CA THR A 151 -0.69 -2.55 9.78
C THR A 151 -1.38 -3.39 8.72
N LYS A 152 -2.72 -3.39 8.68
CA LYS A 152 -3.51 -4.13 7.69
C LYS A 152 -3.31 -3.59 6.28
N MET A 153 -3.17 -2.26 6.14
CA MET A 153 -2.83 -1.65 4.86
C MET A 153 -1.41 -2.01 4.42
N VAL A 154 -0.43 -2.00 5.34
CA VAL A 154 0.96 -2.40 5.03
C VAL A 154 1.01 -3.84 4.53
N ASP A 155 0.30 -4.77 5.18
CA ASP A 155 0.23 -6.17 4.73
C ASP A 155 -0.42 -6.28 3.34
N ALA A 156 -1.54 -5.58 3.10
CA ALA A 156 -2.21 -5.57 1.80
C ALA A 156 -1.30 -5.01 0.69
N ILE A 157 -0.56 -3.94 0.98
CA ILE A 157 0.44 -3.34 0.09
C ILE A 157 1.52 -4.36 -0.24
N TYR A 158 2.06 -5.07 0.75
CA TYR A 158 3.06 -6.10 0.50
C TYR A 158 2.50 -7.20 -0.39
N HIS A 159 1.31 -7.74 -0.10
CA HIS A 159 0.72 -8.84 -0.87
C HIS A 159 0.40 -8.49 -2.32
N GLN A 160 0.14 -7.21 -2.61
CA GLN A 160 -0.22 -6.73 -3.94
C GLN A 160 0.91 -5.99 -4.68
N ALA A 161 2.06 -5.79 -4.03
CA ALA A 161 3.24 -5.21 -4.65
C ALA A 161 3.70 -6.09 -5.82
N ARG A 162 4.08 -5.45 -6.93
CA ARG A 162 4.67 -6.14 -8.08
C ARG A 162 6.15 -6.45 -7.85
N VAL A 163 6.82 -5.63 -7.05
CA VAL A 163 8.24 -5.75 -6.72
C VAL A 163 8.37 -5.98 -5.22
N HIS A 164 8.98 -7.11 -4.85
CA HIS A 164 9.29 -7.44 -3.46
C HIS A 164 10.78 -7.33 -3.23
N LEU A 165 11.18 -6.44 -2.33
CA LEU A 165 12.58 -6.31 -1.93
C LEU A 165 12.75 -6.95 -0.56
N ALA A 166 13.52 -8.03 -0.50
CA ALA A 166 13.83 -8.69 0.76
C ALA A 166 14.61 -7.74 1.69
N PRO A 167 14.27 -7.71 2.99
CA PRO A 167 15.00 -6.98 4.02
C PRO A 167 16.52 -7.19 3.94
N ARG A 168 17.29 -6.10 4.02
CA ARG A 168 18.76 -6.11 4.16
C ARG A 168 19.19 -5.40 5.44
N PRO A 169 19.11 -6.06 6.60
CA PRO A 169 19.58 -5.48 7.85
C PRO A 169 21.08 -5.17 7.77
N MET A 170 21.46 -4.00 8.26
CA MET A 170 22.83 -3.61 8.49
C MET A 170 23.15 -3.68 9.99
N LYS A 171 24.45 -3.71 10.34
CA LYS A 171 24.93 -3.92 11.71
C LYS A 171 24.44 -2.81 12.66
N PRO A 172 23.75 -3.15 13.78
CA PRO A 172 23.26 -2.12 14.68
C PRO A 172 24.41 -1.43 15.41
N THR A 173 24.61 -0.14 15.13
CA THR A 173 25.67 0.71 15.71
C THR A 173 25.09 2.08 16.08
N SER A 174 25.86 2.93 16.75
CA SER A 174 25.47 4.32 17.00
C SER A 174 25.29 5.16 15.73
N GLN A 175 25.67 4.64 14.56
CA GLN A 175 25.55 5.33 13.27
C GLN A 175 24.23 5.04 12.55
N MET A 176 23.33 4.20 13.08
CA MET A 176 22.09 3.79 12.38
C MET A 176 21.18 4.95 11.95
N GLU A 177 21.27 6.09 12.63
CA GLU A 177 20.53 7.30 12.33
C GLU A 177 21.37 8.33 11.54
N SER A 178 22.63 8.05 11.20
CA SER A 178 23.52 8.99 10.51
C SER A 178 23.24 9.01 9.01
N THR A 179 23.38 10.17 8.37
CA THR A 179 23.12 10.35 6.94
C THR A 179 23.96 9.41 6.07
N ALA A 180 25.21 9.12 6.45
CA ALA A 180 26.05 8.14 5.76
C ALA A 180 25.44 6.73 5.77
N TYR A 181 24.89 6.30 6.91
CA TYR A 181 24.27 4.99 7.06
C TYR A 181 22.95 4.90 6.29
N LEU A 182 22.19 6.00 6.23
CA LEU A 182 20.99 6.12 5.40
C LEU A 182 21.32 5.95 3.91
N LEU A 183 22.38 6.61 3.44
CA LEU A 183 22.84 6.54 2.05
C LEU A 183 23.34 5.14 1.66
N GLU A 184 24.09 4.47 2.54
CA GLU A 184 24.56 3.10 2.31
C GLU A 184 23.38 2.13 2.14
N HIS A 185 22.37 2.23 3.01
CA HIS A 185 21.17 1.40 2.86
C HIS A 185 20.37 1.79 1.60
N ASN A 186 20.26 3.08 1.27
CA ASN A 186 19.58 3.51 0.05
C ASN A 186 20.22 2.89 -1.20
N HIS A 187 21.56 2.92 -1.29
CA HIS A 187 22.30 2.27 -2.38
C HIS A 187 22.07 0.76 -2.45
N THR A 188 22.02 0.10 -1.29
CA THR A 188 21.68 -1.33 -1.21
C THR A 188 20.28 -1.59 -1.81
N LEU A 189 19.29 -0.77 -1.46
CA LEU A 189 17.93 -0.90 -1.98
C LEU A 189 17.84 -0.61 -3.47
N ASP A 190 18.58 0.38 -3.98
CA ASP A 190 18.63 0.69 -5.41
C ASP A 190 19.23 -0.48 -6.20
N THR A 191 20.29 -1.10 -5.67
CA THR A 191 20.92 -2.27 -6.27
C THR A 191 19.96 -3.47 -6.29
N GLN A 192 19.27 -3.75 -5.18
CA GLN A 192 18.25 -4.81 -5.14
C GLN A 192 17.14 -4.52 -6.13
N ARG A 193 16.65 -3.28 -6.17
CA ARG A 193 15.54 -2.91 -7.03
C ARG A 193 15.90 -3.04 -8.50
N ALA A 194 17.09 -2.61 -8.91
CA ALA A 194 17.56 -2.71 -10.29
C ALA A 194 17.64 -4.16 -10.81
N GLN A 195 17.81 -5.14 -9.91
CA GLN A 195 17.77 -6.57 -10.23
C GLN A 195 16.35 -7.09 -10.45
N GLU A 196 15.36 -6.53 -9.75
CA GLU A 196 13.96 -6.97 -9.81
C GLU A 196 13.15 -6.22 -10.89
N SER A 197 13.31 -4.90 -11.01
CA SER A 197 12.56 -4.08 -11.97
C SER A 197 13.19 -2.71 -12.21
N ARG A 198 13.18 -2.29 -13.48
CA ARG A 198 13.57 -0.93 -13.90
C ARG A 198 12.42 0.07 -13.90
N ASP A 199 11.17 -0.40 -13.79
CA ASP A 199 10.00 0.48 -13.77
C ASP A 199 9.81 1.02 -12.34
N MET A 200 10.25 2.26 -12.10
CA MET A 200 10.16 2.92 -10.79
C MET A 200 8.73 3.16 -10.30
N ALA A 201 7.75 3.17 -11.20
CA ALA A 201 6.36 3.35 -10.82
C ALA A 201 5.74 2.07 -10.23
N GLN A 202 6.36 0.90 -10.36
CA GLN A 202 5.80 -0.33 -9.79
C GLN A 202 5.74 -0.27 -8.25
N LEU A 203 4.59 -0.67 -7.70
CA LEU A 203 4.40 -0.79 -6.26
C LEU A 203 5.45 -1.76 -5.69
N THR A 204 6.31 -1.21 -4.83
CA THR A 204 7.47 -1.89 -4.25
C THR A 204 7.31 -1.99 -2.73
N ALA A 205 7.50 -3.17 -2.15
CA ALA A 205 7.33 -3.42 -0.72
C ALA A 205 8.33 -4.44 -0.15
N GLY A 206 8.42 -4.48 1.20
CA GLY A 206 9.26 -5.42 1.96
C GLY A 206 10.55 -4.82 2.54
N GLN A 207 11.08 -3.76 1.94
CA GLN A 207 12.42 -3.24 2.21
C GLN A 207 12.58 -2.43 3.51
N LYS A 208 11.50 -1.87 4.07
CA LYS A 208 11.55 -0.98 5.24
C LYS A 208 10.41 -1.28 6.23
N LYS A 209 10.52 -0.67 7.41
CA LYS A 209 9.49 -0.59 8.44
C LYS A 209 8.67 0.68 8.20
N ASP A 210 7.37 0.52 7.99
CA ASP A 210 6.44 1.63 7.83
C ASP A 210 6.17 2.28 9.19
N ILE A 211 6.08 3.61 9.23
CA ILE A 211 5.38 4.30 10.32
C ILE A 211 3.89 4.07 10.14
N VAL A 212 3.22 3.57 11.17
CA VAL A 212 1.81 3.16 11.09
C VAL A 212 0.90 3.91 12.05
N LEU A 213 -0.34 4.11 11.61
CA LEU A 213 -1.45 4.57 12.41
C LEU A 213 -2.03 3.40 13.23
N THR A 214 -2.13 3.58 14.55
CA THR A 214 -2.61 2.54 15.48
C THR A 214 -3.23 3.14 16.74
N ASN A 215 -4.26 2.50 17.29
CA ASN A 215 -4.87 2.92 18.56
C ASN A 215 -3.90 2.83 19.75
N ARG A 216 -2.84 2.00 19.66
CA ARG A 216 -1.81 1.86 20.71
C ARG A 216 -1.12 3.18 21.09
N LEU A 217 -1.04 4.14 20.16
CA LEU A 217 -0.43 5.45 20.40
C LEU A 217 -1.17 6.28 21.46
N ARG A 218 -2.47 6.03 21.69
CA ARG A 218 -3.25 6.75 22.72
C ARG A 218 -2.70 6.55 24.13
N GLN A 219 -2.16 5.37 24.40
CA GLN A 219 -1.63 5.00 25.72
C GLN A 219 -0.11 5.20 25.80
N LYS A 220 0.50 5.71 24.73
CA LYS A 220 1.95 5.82 24.56
C LYS A 220 2.32 7.20 24.00
N PRO A 221 1.98 8.31 24.69
CA PRO A 221 2.34 9.66 24.26
C PRO A 221 3.86 9.76 24.04
N GLY A 222 4.28 10.51 23.02
CA GLY A 222 5.70 10.69 22.70
C GLY A 222 6.35 9.51 21.99
N ARG A 223 5.56 8.57 21.43
CA ARG A 223 6.08 7.37 20.74
C ARG A 223 5.71 7.35 19.27
N VAL A 224 6.51 6.63 18.49
CA VAL A 224 6.20 6.26 17.10
C VAL A 224 5.79 4.80 17.04
N ALA A 225 4.83 4.46 16.19
CA ALA A 225 4.48 3.08 15.90
C ALA A 225 5.08 2.65 14.56
N ILE A 226 5.80 1.53 14.57
CA ILE A 226 6.45 0.98 13.37
C ILE A 226 6.08 -0.49 13.17
N TYR A 227 5.97 -0.89 11.90
CA TYR A 227 5.57 -2.23 11.49
C TYR A 227 6.12 -2.58 10.11
N GLY A 228 6.42 -3.86 9.87
CA GLY A 228 6.70 -4.36 8.52
C GLY A 228 8.08 -4.98 8.37
N TRP A 229 8.83 -4.53 7.35
CA TRP A 229 10.08 -5.16 6.92
C TRP A 229 9.86 -6.64 6.58
N HIS A 230 8.93 -6.88 5.66
CA HIS A 230 8.38 -8.21 5.37
C HIS A 230 9.38 -9.13 4.69
N ARG A 231 9.48 -10.36 5.20
CA ARG A 231 10.21 -11.45 4.54
C ARG A 231 9.49 -11.86 3.25
N PRO A 232 10.17 -12.57 2.31
CA PRO A 232 9.54 -13.06 1.08
C PRO A 232 8.22 -13.83 1.28
N ASN A 233 8.06 -14.52 2.40
CA ASN A 233 6.83 -15.22 2.78
C ASN A 233 5.70 -14.31 3.31
N GLY A 234 5.84 -12.99 3.25
CA GLY A 234 4.87 -12.02 3.73
C GLY A 234 4.81 -11.84 5.25
N LYS A 235 5.68 -12.49 6.03
CA LYS A 235 5.71 -12.26 7.48
C LYS A 235 6.58 -11.04 7.82
N PRO A 236 6.07 -10.06 8.60
CA PRO A 236 6.88 -8.92 9.03
C PRO A 236 8.05 -9.38 9.92
N ILE A 237 9.23 -8.77 9.76
CA ILE A 237 10.32 -8.89 10.73
C ILE A 237 10.04 -7.98 11.93
N GLN A 238 9.52 -6.78 11.67
CA GLN A 238 9.14 -5.81 12.69
C GLN A 238 7.64 -5.98 13.03
N PRO A 239 7.29 -6.62 14.15
CA PRO A 239 5.91 -6.58 14.64
C PRO A 239 5.54 -5.16 15.06
N LEU A 240 4.24 -4.91 15.27
CA LEU A 240 3.75 -3.60 15.67
C LEU A 240 4.39 -3.18 17.00
N SER A 241 5.26 -2.18 16.95
CA SER A 241 6.09 -1.75 18.07
C SER A 241 5.97 -0.25 18.31
N THR A 242 5.95 0.14 19.59
CA THR A 242 5.91 1.54 20.04
C THR A 242 7.06 1.87 21.01
N VAL A 243 8.14 1.08 20.95
CA VAL A 243 9.27 1.19 21.90
C VAL A 243 10.12 2.44 21.69
N HIS A 244 10.10 3.02 20.50
CA HIS A 244 10.91 4.18 20.14
C HIS A 244 10.16 5.49 20.38
N GLY A 245 10.92 6.55 20.69
CA GLY A 245 10.38 7.91 20.80
C GLY A 245 9.87 8.42 19.45
N ALA A 246 8.96 9.39 19.46
CA ALA A 246 8.33 9.93 18.25
C ALA A 246 9.33 10.50 17.22
N ALA A 247 10.50 10.98 17.67
CA ALA A 247 11.56 11.51 16.81
C ALA A 247 12.53 10.45 16.27
N TYR A 248 12.37 9.16 16.63
CA TYR A 248 13.31 8.12 16.22
C TYR A 248 13.18 7.79 14.73
N ALA A 249 14.31 7.82 14.02
CA ALA A 249 14.37 7.52 12.59
C ALA A 249 15.73 6.92 12.18
N ASP A 250 15.75 5.60 11.97
CA ASP A 250 16.93 4.89 11.47
C ASP A 250 16.81 4.50 9.98
N TYR A 251 17.88 3.96 9.41
CA TYR A 251 17.95 3.50 8.01
C TYR A 251 16.83 2.54 7.57
N SER A 252 16.26 1.80 8.52
CA SER A 252 15.24 0.79 8.25
C SER A 252 13.82 1.39 8.23
N HIS A 253 13.62 2.62 8.71
CA HIS A 253 12.34 3.31 8.63
C HIS A 253 12.00 3.74 7.20
N GLY A 254 10.70 3.76 6.91
CA GLY A 254 10.12 4.29 5.69
C GLY A 254 8.79 4.98 5.99
N VAL A 255 8.54 6.09 5.29
CA VAL A 255 7.25 6.78 5.32
C VAL A 255 6.54 6.47 4.01
N ARG A 256 5.43 5.74 4.07
CA ARG A 256 4.59 5.44 2.91
C ARG A 256 3.29 6.19 3.05
N LEU A 257 2.87 6.88 1.99
CA LEU A 257 1.65 7.67 1.99
C LEU A 257 0.53 6.95 1.24
N ILE A 258 -0.67 7.01 1.81
CA ILE A 258 -1.92 6.55 1.20
C ILE A 258 -2.85 7.74 1.04
N SER A 259 -3.40 7.94 -0.15
CA SER A 259 -4.33 9.04 -0.43
C SER A 259 -5.48 9.01 0.57
N ARG A 260 -5.88 10.18 1.05
CA ARG A 260 -7.09 10.33 1.86
C ARG A 260 -8.36 10.03 1.06
N THR A 261 -8.29 10.03 -0.27
CA THR A 261 -9.36 9.49 -1.11
C THR A 261 -9.14 8.01 -1.36
N ALA A 262 -10.07 7.19 -0.88
CA ALA A 262 -10.20 5.78 -1.20
C ALA A 262 -11.47 5.53 -2.02
N PHE A 263 -11.68 4.31 -2.50
CA PHE A 263 -12.88 3.94 -3.24
C PHE A 263 -13.56 2.75 -2.60
N VAL A 264 -14.81 2.93 -2.16
CA VAL A 264 -15.64 1.86 -1.59
C VAL A 264 -16.61 1.40 -2.67
N ASN A 265 -16.46 0.16 -3.15
CA ASN A 265 -17.22 -0.40 -4.28
C ASN A 265 -17.17 0.52 -5.52
N GLY A 266 -16.00 1.15 -5.77
CA GLY A 266 -15.77 2.07 -6.89
C GLY A 266 -16.22 3.53 -6.65
N LYS A 267 -16.89 3.83 -5.54
CA LYS A 267 -17.28 5.20 -5.18
C LYS A 267 -16.22 5.87 -4.33
N ALA A 268 -15.79 7.08 -4.71
CA ALA A 268 -14.83 7.86 -3.94
C ALA A 268 -15.38 8.18 -2.54
N GLU A 269 -14.57 7.92 -1.52
CA GLU A 269 -14.87 8.15 -0.10
C GLU A 269 -13.63 8.69 0.62
N ASP A 270 -13.86 9.38 1.73
CA ASP A 270 -12.80 9.87 2.61
C ASP A 270 -12.30 8.73 3.52
N LEU A 271 -11.05 8.32 3.33
CA LEU A 271 -10.38 7.27 4.09
C LEU A 271 -10.32 7.59 5.58
N THR A 272 -10.26 8.87 5.98
CA THR A 272 -10.34 9.27 7.38
C THR A 272 -11.71 8.94 7.97
N LYS A 273 -12.79 9.04 7.20
CA LYS A 273 -14.13 8.59 7.66
C LYS A 273 -14.21 7.08 7.72
N LEU A 274 -13.67 6.39 6.72
CA LEU A 274 -13.65 4.92 6.67
C LEU A 274 -12.91 4.30 7.86
N ILE A 275 -11.74 4.84 8.24
CA ILE A 275 -10.96 4.40 9.39
C ILE A 275 -11.70 4.62 10.72
N GLN A 276 -12.60 5.60 10.78
CA GLN A 276 -13.39 5.91 11.98
C GLN A 276 -14.73 5.17 12.02
N ASP A 277 -15.17 4.60 10.90
CA ASP A 277 -16.46 3.93 10.79
C ASP A 277 -16.51 2.69 11.70
N ARG A 278 -17.63 2.47 12.40
CA ARG A 278 -17.78 1.39 13.38
C ARG A 278 -17.76 -0.02 12.79
N GLU A 279 -17.96 -0.13 11.49
CA GLU A 279 -18.10 -1.40 10.78
C GLU A 279 -17.03 -1.53 9.70
N LEU A 280 -16.91 -0.53 8.82
CA LEU A 280 -16.00 -0.57 7.69
C LEU A 280 -14.53 -0.41 8.08
N SER A 281 -14.22 0.17 9.24
CA SER A 281 -12.83 0.29 9.71
C SER A 281 -12.13 -1.06 9.84
N TYR A 282 -12.87 -2.14 10.16
CA TYR A 282 -12.31 -3.49 10.22
C TYR A 282 -11.77 -4.00 8.88
N ILE A 283 -12.23 -3.42 7.75
CA ILE A 283 -11.67 -3.73 6.43
C ILE A 283 -10.25 -3.20 6.33
N VAL A 284 -9.99 -2.00 6.85
CA VAL A 284 -8.71 -1.29 6.67
C VAL A 284 -7.85 -1.21 7.93
N SER A 285 -8.30 -1.75 9.06
CA SER A 285 -7.61 -1.75 10.35
C SER A 285 -7.96 -3.01 11.13
N SER A 286 -6.95 -3.75 11.60
CA SER A 286 -7.19 -4.91 12.47
C SER A 286 -7.62 -4.52 13.89
N GLU A 287 -7.50 -3.24 14.25
CA GLU A 287 -7.90 -2.70 15.56
C GLU A 287 -9.34 -2.16 15.56
N GLY A 288 -10.04 -2.24 14.42
CA GLY A 288 -11.33 -1.56 14.24
C GLY A 288 -11.17 -0.04 14.16
N PRO A 289 -12.14 0.73 14.66
CA PRO A 289 -12.17 2.18 14.51
C PRO A 289 -10.97 2.88 15.16
N ILE A 290 -10.33 3.79 14.44
CA ILE A 290 -9.30 4.69 14.97
C ILE A 290 -9.86 6.12 14.93
N SER A 291 -10.38 6.59 16.06
CA SER A 291 -10.95 7.94 16.17
C SER A 291 -9.91 9.04 16.02
N ASP A 292 -10.26 10.11 15.29
CA ASP A 292 -9.42 11.29 15.13
C ASP A 292 -7.96 10.95 14.73
N PRO A 293 -7.77 10.27 13.59
CA PRO A 293 -6.46 9.71 13.23
C PRO A 293 -5.40 10.78 12.99
N GLN A 294 -5.79 12.00 12.60
CA GLN A 294 -4.86 13.12 12.42
C GLN A 294 -4.36 13.67 13.76
N ASN A 295 -5.25 14.00 14.71
CA ASN A 295 -4.80 14.49 16.02
C ASN A 295 -4.15 13.38 16.85
N LEU A 296 -4.46 12.11 16.61
CA LEU A 296 -3.77 11.00 17.26
C LEU A 296 -2.25 11.06 17.03
N LEU A 297 -1.82 11.44 15.82
CA LEU A 297 -0.42 11.62 15.49
C LEU A 297 0.12 12.94 16.07
N ALA A 298 -0.63 14.03 15.94
CA ALA A 298 -0.22 15.35 16.46
C ALA A 298 0.04 15.36 17.99
N ARG A 299 -0.66 14.52 18.77
CA ARG A 299 -0.42 14.38 20.22
C ARG A 299 0.90 13.71 20.59
N GLN A 300 1.66 13.21 19.61
CA GLN A 300 2.89 12.46 19.87
C GLN A 300 4.15 13.33 19.82
N TYR A 301 4.05 14.59 19.41
CA TYR A 301 5.20 15.46 19.20
C TYR A 301 4.87 16.93 19.44
#